data_AF-A0A085Z3Y2-F1
#
_entry.id   AF-A0A085Z3Y2-F1
#
_cell.length_a   1.000
_cell.length_b   1.000
_cell.length_c   1.000
_cell.angle_alpha   90.00
_cell.angle_beta   90.00
_cell.angle_gamma   90.00
#
_symmetry.space_group_name_H-M   'P 1'
#
loop_
_entity.id
_entity.type
_entity.pdbx_description
1 polymer ?
#
loop_
_entity_poly.entity_id
_entity_poly.type
_entity_poly.pdbx_seq_one_letter_code
_entity_poly.pdbx_strand_id
1 'polypeptide(L)'
;MNFKLRSTKEGLIYIRQSIILNLKRPNALEGAKVLGKPVIINVNHIGFLSHNMDGNVTFFMANGFEISMNVFHNEAEEVFNCAKAGLEKEVL
;
A
#
# COMPACT_ATOMS: atom_id res chain seq x y z
N MET A 1 10.24 -13.79 1.63
CA MET A 1 10.48 -12.36 1.92
C MET A 1 9.72 -12.00 3.18
N ASN A 2 10.37 -11.40 4.17
CA ASN A 2 9.80 -11.15 5.50
C ASN A 2 9.41 -9.68 5.74
N PHE A 3 9.16 -8.89 4.69
CA PHE A 3 8.71 -7.51 4.81
C PHE A 3 7.18 -7.43 4.74
N LYS A 4 6.58 -6.45 5.43
CA LYS A 4 5.21 -5.98 5.22
C LYS A 4 5.11 -5.08 3.99
N LEU A 5 5.99 -4.09 3.94
CA LEU A 5 6.09 -3.09 2.87
C LEU A 5 7.53 -2.98 2.40
N ARG A 6 7.72 -2.74 1.10
CA ARG A 6 9.03 -2.43 0.53
C ARG A 6 8.92 -1.38 -0.57
N SER A 7 9.73 -0.33 -0.53
CA SER A 7 9.94 0.58 -1.66
C SER A 7 11.11 0.15 -2.55
N THR A 8 11.08 0.58 -3.82
CA THR A 8 12.19 0.41 -4.77
C THR A 8 12.64 1.74 -5.38
N LYS A 9 13.80 1.73 -6.05
CA LYS A 9 14.37 2.90 -6.72
C LYS A 9 13.53 3.39 -7.90
N GLU A 10 12.70 2.53 -8.46
CA GLU A 10 11.79 2.82 -9.57
C GLU A 10 10.47 3.45 -9.10
N GLY A 11 10.32 3.73 -7.81
CA GLY A 11 9.10 4.30 -7.24
C GLY A 11 7.96 3.28 -7.11
N LEU A 12 8.30 1.99 -6.99
CA LEU A 12 7.35 0.93 -6.72
C LEU A 12 7.26 0.64 -5.23
N ILE A 13 6.07 0.29 -4.75
CA ILE A 13 5.83 -0.21 -3.40
C ILE A 13 5.26 -1.63 -3.51
N TYR A 14 5.95 -2.58 -2.88
CA TYR A 14 5.52 -3.95 -2.72
C TYR A 14 4.81 -4.09 -1.38
N ILE A 15 3.59 -4.63 -1.42
CA ILE A 15 2.74 -4.84 -0.25
C ILE A 15 2.56 -6.34 -0.07
N ARG A 16 2.95 -6.86 1.09
CA ARG A 16 2.72 -8.27 1.43
C ARG A 16 1.23 -8.52 1.55
N GLN A 17 0.74 -9.56 0.88
CA GLN A 17 -0.69 -9.88 0.90
C GLN A 17 -1.26 -10.07 2.31
N SER A 18 -0.52 -10.70 3.22
CA SER A 18 -1.02 -11.03 4.56
C SER A 18 -1.35 -9.81 5.43
N ILE A 19 -0.92 -8.62 5.03
CA ILE A 19 -1.32 -7.37 5.71
C ILE A 19 -2.46 -6.65 5.00
N ILE A 20 -2.87 -7.07 3.80
CA ILE A 20 -3.95 -6.42 3.07
C ILE A 20 -5.28 -6.87 3.67
N LEU A 21 -6.01 -5.91 4.23
CA LEU A 21 -7.33 -6.11 4.81
C LEU A 21 -8.41 -6.06 3.73
N ASN A 22 -8.30 -5.11 2.79
CA ASN A 22 -9.25 -4.94 1.71
C ASN A 22 -8.59 -4.29 0.48
N LEU A 23 -9.08 -4.68 -0.70
CA LEU A 23 -8.76 -4.02 -1.97
C LEU A 23 -10.08 -3.65 -2.67
N LYS A 24 -10.44 -2.36 -2.61
CA LYS A 24 -11.67 -1.87 -3.21
C LYS A 24 -11.38 -1.33 -4.60
N ARG A 25 -12.19 -1.77 -5.57
CA ARG A 25 -12.16 -1.28 -6.95
C ARG A 25 -13.19 -0.15 -7.11
N PRO A 26 -12.89 0.89 -7.92
CA PRO A 26 -13.90 1.88 -8.28
C PRO A 26 -15.16 1.21 -8.83
N ASN A 27 -16.33 1.68 -8.41
CA ASN A 27 -17.63 1.27 -8.94
C ASN A 27 -17.91 -0.25 -8.83
N ALA A 28 -17.21 -0.97 -7.95
CA ALA A 28 -17.47 -2.37 -7.68
C ALA A 28 -18.20 -2.53 -6.35
N LEU A 29 -19.26 -3.36 -6.36
CA LEU A 29 -19.98 -3.74 -5.13
C LEU A 29 -19.18 -4.73 -4.29
N GLU A 30 -18.33 -5.55 -4.92
CA GLU A 30 -17.45 -6.50 -4.25
C GLU A 30 -15.99 -6.03 -4.26
N GLY A 31 -15.27 -6.35 -3.18
CA GLY A 31 -13.82 -6.16 -3.11
C GLY A 31 -13.08 -7.09 -4.08
N ALA A 32 -11.93 -6.66 -4.58
CA ALA A 32 -11.11 -7.49 -5.44
C ALA A 32 -10.39 -8.57 -4.61
N LYS A 33 -10.44 -9.82 -5.08
CA LYS A 33 -9.69 -10.91 -4.46
C LYS A 33 -8.19 -10.72 -4.66
N VAL A 34 -7.43 -10.72 -3.57
CA VAL A 34 -5.95 -10.75 -3.63
C VAL A 34 -5.50 -12.21 -3.78
N LEU A 35 -4.96 -12.57 -4.95
CA LEU A 35 -4.68 -13.96 -5.35
C LEU A 35 -3.33 -14.51 -4.86
N GLY A 36 -3.01 -14.40 -3.57
CA GLY A 36 -1.81 -15.09 -3.04
C GLY A 36 -0.48 -14.35 -3.28
N LYS A 37 -0.50 -13.23 -4.02
CA LYS A 37 0.70 -12.53 -4.50
C LYS A 37 0.81 -11.14 -3.86
N PRO A 38 2.04 -10.62 -3.68
CA PRO A 38 2.24 -9.23 -3.29
C PRO A 38 1.53 -8.29 -4.26
N VAL A 39 0.91 -7.26 -3.72
CA VAL A 39 0.36 -6.16 -4.53
C VAL A 39 1.49 -5.18 -4.77
N ILE A 40 1.71 -4.83 -6.03
CA ILE A 40 2.73 -3.86 -6.44
C ILE A 40 2.00 -2.63 -6.93
N ILE A 41 2.36 -1.47 -6.38
CA ILE A 41 1.80 -0.19 -6.79
C ILE A 41 2.89 0.80 -7.17
N ASN A 42 2.55 1.72 -8.06
CA ASN A 42 3.39 2.87 -8.38
C ASN A 42 3.04 4.03 -7.43
N VAL A 43 4.06 4.56 -6.74
CA VAL A 43 3.90 5.64 -5.77
C VAL A 43 3.31 6.93 -6.39
N ASN A 44 3.51 7.14 -7.69
CA ASN A 44 2.95 8.29 -8.41
C ASN A 44 1.45 8.18 -8.66
N HIS A 45 0.88 6.98 -8.49
CA HIS A 45 -0.56 6.77 -8.59
C HIS A 45 -1.25 6.83 -7.22
N ILE A 46 -0.53 7.05 -6.12
CA ILE A 46 -1.14 7.28 -4.81
C ILE A 46 -1.50 8.77 -4.74
N GLY A 47 -2.78 9.06 -4.55
CA GLY A 47 -3.26 10.42 -4.33
C GLY A 47 -3.00 10.88 -2.89
N PHE A 48 -3.40 10.07 -1.91
CA PHE A 48 -3.15 10.33 -0.50
C PHE A 48 -3.22 9.05 0.34
N LEU A 49 -2.79 9.15 1.60
CA LEU A 49 -2.87 8.11 2.61
C LEU A 49 -3.82 8.56 3.72
N SER A 50 -4.56 7.64 4.31
CA SER A 50 -5.33 7.88 5.54
C SER A 50 -5.19 6.69 6.48
N HIS A 51 -5.52 6.86 7.76
CA HIS A 51 -5.58 5.78 8.73
C HIS A 51 -6.90 5.81 9.49
N ASN A 52 -7.39 4.64 9.89
CA ASN A 52 -8.59 4.53 10.71
C ASN A 52 -8.25 4.55 12.23
N MET A 53 -9.27 4.48 13.08
CA MET A 53 -9.09 4.48 14.55
C MET A 53 -8.30 3.27 15.07
N ASP A 54 -8.27 2.17 14.32
CA ASP A 54 -7.49 0.96 14.65
C ASP A 54 -6.02 1.08 14.20
N GLY A 55 -5.64 2.20 13.57
CA GLY A 55 -4.31 2.44 13.03
C GLY A 55 -4.04 1.81 11.67
N ASN A 56 -5.04 1.18 11.03
CA ASN A 56 -4.90 0.59 9.70
C ASN A 56 -4.80 1.69 8.64
N VAL A 57 -3.84 1.56 7.72
CA VAL A 57 -3.58 2.55 6.67
C VAL A 57 -4.29 2.17 5.37
N THR A 58 -4.86 3.16 4.70
CA THR A 58 -5.41 3.01 3.35
C THR A 58 -4.67 3.91 2.36
N PHE A 59 -4.19 3.31 1.28
CA PHE A 59 -3.72 4.05 0.11
C PHE A 59 -4.88 4.33 -0.83
N PHE A 60 -5.12 5.61 -1.11
CA PHE A 60 -6.12 6.05 -2.08
C PHE A 60 -5.42 6.32 -3.39
N MET A 61 -5.70 5.49 -4.38
CA MET A 61 -5.09 5.57 -5.70
C MET A 61 -5.84 6.59 -6.57
N ALA A 62 -5.12 7.30 -7.44
CA ALA A 62 -5.68 8.29 -8.36
C ALA A 62 -6.71 7.69 -9.33
N ASN A 63 -6.63 6.38 -9.60
CA ASN A 63 -7.60 5.65 -10.40
C ASN A 63 -8.82 5.15 -9.60
N GLY A 64 -8.97 5.58 -8.34
CA GLY A 64 -10.08 5.26 -7.44
C GLY A 64 -9.99 3.89 -6.74
N PHE A 65 -8.89 3.16 -6.87
CA PHE A 65 -8.64 1.98 -6.05
C PHE A 65 -8.29 2.39 -4.62
N GLU A 66 -8.70 1.57 -3.65
CA GLU A 66 -8.34 1.75 -2.24
C GLU A 66 -7.69 0.46 -1.75
N ILE A 67 -6.54 0.57 -1.10
CA ILE A 67 -5.80 -0.57 -0.55
C ILE A 67 -5.64 -0.35 0.94
N SER A 68 -6.46 -1.04 1.74
CA SER A 68 -6.43 -0.98 3.20
C SER A 68 -5.53 -2.08 3.76
N MET A 69 -4.66 -1.71 4.70
CA MET A 69 -3.58 -2.55 5.19
C MET A 69 -3.43 -2.43 6.71
N ASN A 70 -3.06 -3.55 7.34
CA ASN A 70 -2.67 -3.62 8.73
C ASN A 70 -1.18 -3.28 8.87
N VAL A 71 -0.88 -1.98 8.93
CA VAL A 71 0.45 -1.39 9.08
C VAL A 71 0.30 -0.05 9.76
N PHE A 72 1.29 0.39 10.55
CA PHE A 72 1.20 1.68 11.21
C PHE A 72 1.37 2.84 10.21
N HIS A 73 0.74 3.98 10.51
CA HIS A 73 0.78 5.15 9.64
C HIS A 73 2.19 5.66 9.36
N ASN A 74 3.04 5.75 10.39
CA ASN A 74 4.43 6.18 10.26
C ASN A 74 5.26 5.23 9.38
N GLU A 75 5.05 3.92 9.50
CA GLU A 75 5.72 2.91 8.68
C GLU A 75 5.32 3.05 7.20
N ALA A 76 4.02 3.23 6.94
CA ALA A 76 3.51 3.40 5.58
C ALA A 76 3.95 4.73 4.96
N GLU A 77 3.95 5.81 5.74
CA GLU A 77 4.41 7.14 5.31
C GLU A 77 5.92 7.12 5.02
N GLU A 78 6.73 6.45 5.83
CA GLU A 78 8.16 6.29 5.59
C GLU A 78 8.41 5.60 4.24
N VAL A 79 7.76 4.45 3.99
CA VAL A 79 7.90 3.72 2.72
C VAL A 79 7.40 4.53 1.53
N PHE A 80 6.30 5.26 1.70
CA PHE A 80 5.78 6.16 0.67
C PHE A 80 6.80 7.25 0.29
N ASN A 81 7.38 7.92 1.28
CA ASN A 81 8.36 8.98 1.07
C ASN A 81 9.66 8.43 0.47
N CYS A 82 10.13 7.26 0.93
CA CYS A 82 11.27 6.57 0.32
C CYS A 82 11.01 6.22 -1.14
N ALA A 83 9.84 5.65 -1.47
CA ALA A 83 9.47 5.35 -2.86
C ALA A 83 9.41 6.61 -3.72
N LYS A 84 8.84 7.73 -3.22
CA LYS A 84 8.84 9.02 -3.92
C LYS A 84 10.25 9.55 -4.19
N ALA A 85 11.19 9.32 -3.27
CA ALA A 85 12.58 9.72 -3.39
C ALA A 85 13.45 8.74 -4.19
N GLY A 86 12.91 7.61 -4.67
CA GLY A 86 13.69 6.57 -5.34
C GLY A 86 14.65 5.82 -4.40
N LEU A 87 14.28 5.70 -3.12
CA LEU A 87 15.05 5.01 -2.09
C LEU A 87 14.44 3.66 -1.75
N GLU A 88 15.30 2.68 -1.48
CA GLU A 88 14.87 1.37 -0.96
C GLU A 88 14.69 1.42 0.54
N LYS A 89 13.54 0.93 1.01
CA LYS A 89 13.18 0.79 2.42
C LYS A 89 12.34 -0.47 2.57
N GLU A 90 12.60 -1.24 3.62
CA GLU A 90 11.78 -2.38 4.02
C GLU A 90 11.26 -2.17 5.44
N VAL A 91 9.99 -2.49 5.67
CA VAL A 91 9.33 -2.55 6.99
C VAL A 91 8.92 -4.00 7.23
N LEU A 92 9.17 -4.52 8.44
CA LEU A 92 8.96 -5.92 8.82
C LEU A 92 7.62 -6.18 9.52
#